data_AF-Q5C6X1-F1
#
_entry.id   AF-Q5C6X1-F1
#
_cell.length_a   1.000
_cell.length_b   1.000
_cell.length_c   1.000
_cell.angle_alpha   90.00
_cell.angle_beta   90.00
_cell.angle_gamma   90.00
#
_symmetry.space_group_name_H-M   'P 1'
#
loop_
_entity.id
_entity.type
_entity.pdbx_description
1 polymer ?
#
loop_
_entity_poly.entity_id
_entity_poly.type
_entity_poly.pdbx_seq_one_letter_code
_entity_poly.pdbx_strand_id
1 'polypeptide(L)'
;VYCHGGVVMPLLTENASIELSAYRISLPLRWIHYRLLSGLEHHLSQRHKLIGLKPHVLEHIRVNETLTTYQIHVDPLILNPTEDTTDAILSNVVGFLFSHLNAEMKWTVSLALTLAFWFRATTSSINSTMENEEIHSQDNDLRNSSVVLSAAAIAVTNYFNVEESDEKSVEHYGILIKFLKDQMPKQLSSVDLSIVHHFTSIHTVYNYLRSLTYLIDGLLPSGQNSNSLSFLPSYVFFPSGQLFHALVVNIESLKPEDRYRLTLRYWLPRLYRIPKLNSEFAVKLKKLAGIYKYVIDVVSEMIHSPISTPDIKYIEEPTSIPVIVAPNSRKPSNEASSITTTKTGNSLQSSNKSDFNKGSCPTTNKQSITAPLSRQPLSELPRRCYSEKTFTNPKKHSQKVPYHLRSTGYAARLRARLEET
;
A
#
# COMPACT_ATOMS: atom_id res chain seq x y z
N VAL A 1 9.13 -14.86 -5.47
CA VAL A 1 8.73 -15.06 -6.87
C VAL A 1 9.86 -15.63 -7.76
N TYR A 2 10.97 -14.91 -7.97
CA TYR A 2 12.07 -15.33 -8.87
C TYR A 2 13.18 -16.19 -8.25
N CYS A 3 12.98 -16.66 -7.01
CA CYS A 3 13.93 -17.52 -6.31
C CYS A 3 13.21 -18.76 -5.77
N HIS A 4 13.97 -19.84 -5.58
CA HIS A 4 13.46 -21.06 -4.97
C HIS A 4 13.04 -20.77 -3.51
N GLY A 5 11.81 -21.16 -3.14
CA GLY A 5 11.23 -20.81 -1.84
C GLY A 5 10.91 -19.32 -1.67
N GLY A 6 10.87 -18.54 -2.76
CA GLY A 6 10.63 -17.10 -2.71
C GLY A 6 9.18 -16.75 -2.45
N VAL A 7 8.89 -16.24 -1.26
CA VAL A 7 7.56 -15.91 -0.75
C VAL A 7 7.24 -14.43 -0.91
N VAL A 8 5.95 -14.08 -0.99
CA VAL A 8 5.50 -12.69 -0.87
C VAL A 8 5.10 -12.44 0.58
N MET A 9 5.78 -11.49 1.23
CA MET A 9 5.45 -11.06 2.59
C MET A 9 4.97 -9.61 2.54
N PRO A 10 3.65 -9.37 2.68
CA PRO A 10 3.12 -8.03 2.83
C PRO A 10 3.65 -7.39 4.11
N LEU A 11 3.94 -6.09 4.07
CA LEU A 11 4.34 -5.32 5.26
C LEU A 11 3.15 -4.93 6.16
N LEU A 12 1.94 -5.37 5.81
CA LEU A 12 0.74 -5.10 6.57
C LEU A 12 0.57 -6.14 7.68
N THR A 13 0.47 -5.67 8.93
CA THR A 13 0.07 -6.51 10.05
C THR A 13 -1.45 -6.51 10.14
N GLU A 14 -2.06 -7.67 9.95
CA GLU A 14 -3.50 -7.84 10.04
C GLU A 14 -3.91 -8.09 11.49
N ASN A 15 -5.06 -7.53 11.88
CA ASN A 15 -5.70 -7.82 13.16
C ASN A 15 -6.67 -8.98 12.95
N ALA A 16 -6.48 -10.08 13.69
CA ALA A 16 -7.33 -11.27 13.59
C ALA A 16 -8.81 -11.01 13.92
N SER A 17 -9.13 -9.93 14.65
CA SER A 17 -10.50 -9.58 14.99
C SER A 17 -11.29 -8.94 13.85
N ILE A 18 -10.69 -8.79 12.67
CA ILE A 18 -11.31 -8.13 11.51
C ILE A 18 -11.69 -9.18 10.47
N GLU A 19 -12.99 -9.29 10.18
CA GLU A 19 -13.56 -10.34 9.32
C GLU A 19 -13.00 -10.31 7.88
N LEU A 20 -12.79 -9.11 7.33
CA LEU A 20 -12.30 -8.95 5.96
C LEU A 20 -11.04 -8.08 5.91
N SER A 21 -9.89 -8.75 5.95
CA SER A 21 -8.56 -8.14 5.87
C SER A 21 -8.39 -7.31 4.58
N ALA A 22 -7.59 -6.23 4.64
CA ALA A 22 -7.28 -5.40 3.46
C ALA A 22 -6.60 -6.23 2.36
N TYR A 23 -5.85 -7.23 2.79
CA TYR A 23 -5.19 -8.17 1.93
C TYR A 23 -6.13 -9.19 1.27
N ARG A 24 -7.19 -9.62 1.97
CA ARG A 24 -8.27 -10.43 1.40
C ARG A 24 -9.06 -9.62 0.37
N ILE A 25 -9.44 -8.37 0.69
CA ILE A 25 -10.15 -7.48 -0.25
C ILE A 25 -9.37 -7.33 -1.56
N SER A 26 -8.05 -7.14 -1.47
CA SER A 26 -7.19 -6.92 -2.65
C SER A 26 -6.78 -8.20 -3.39
N LEU A 27 -7.21 -9.39 -2.94
CA LEU A 27 -6.82 -10.67 -3.54
C LEU A 27 -7.06 -10.75 -5.06
N PRO A 28 -8.22 -10.36 -5.62
CA PRO A 28 -8.43 -10.42 -7.06
C PRO A 28 -7.42 -9.59 -7.85
N LEU A 29 -7.07 -8.40 -7.34
CA LEU A 29 -6.10 -7.52 -7.98
C LEU A 29 -4.68 -8.10 -7.93
N ARG A 30 -4.29 -8.66 -6.78
CA ARG A 30 -2.99 -9.32 -6.60
C ARG A 30 -2.87 -10.56 -7.47
N TRP A 31 -3.93 -11.36 -7.55
CA TRP A 31 -3.99 -12.53 -8.40
C TRP A 31 -3.70 -12.18 -9.87
N ILE A 32 -4.32 -11.13 -10.41
CA ILE A 32 -4.04 -10.68 -11.78
C ILE A 32 -2.59 -10.23 -11.96
N HIS A 33 -1.97 -9.54 -10.99
CA HIS A 33 -0.54 -9.23 -11.07
C HIS A 33 0.31 -10.50 -11.24
N TYR A 34 0.02 -11.55 -10.48
CA TYR A 34 0.74 -12.81 -10.60
C TYR A 34 0.50 -13.49 -11.95
N ARG A 35 -0.73 -13.46 -12.46
CA ARG A 35 -1.04 -14.02 -13.78
C ARG A 35 -0.31 -13.26 -14.90
N LEU A 36 -0.24 -11.94 -14.84
CA LEU A 36 0.50 -11.10 -15.80
C LEU A 36 2.01 -11.37 -15.77
N LEU A 37 2.61 -11.41 -14.57
CA LEU A 37 4.02 -11.75 -14.41
C LEU A 37 4.32 -13.16 -14.92
N SER A 38 3.43 -14.11 -14.62
CA SER A 38 3.53 -15.46 -15.14
C SER A 38 3.45 -15.47 -16.67
N GLY A 39 2.48 -14.75 -17.25
CA GLY A 39 2.28 -14.64 -18.69
C GLY A 39 3.45 -14.00 -19.43
N LEU A 40 4.05 -12.94 -18.87
CA LEU A 40 5.24 -12.29 -19.41
C LEU A 40 6.41 -13.27 -19.55
N GLU A 41 6.72 -14.02 -18.49
CA GLU A 41 7.80 -15.00 -18.50
C GLU A 41 7.48 -16.21 -19.39
N HIS A 42 6.19 -16.52 -19.60
CA HIS A 42 5.75 -17.48 -20.61
C HIS A 42 6.03 -16.98 -22.02
N HIS A 43 5.74 -15.73 -22.32
CA HIS A 43 5.99 -15.09 -23.62
C HIS A 43 7.49 -15.00 -23.92
N LEU A 44 8.30 -14.65 -22.93
CA LEU A 44 9.76 -14.55 -23.08
C LEU A 44 10.48 -15.91 -23.12
N SER A 45 9.77 -17.03 -23.03
CA SER A 45 10.35 -18.38 -22.90
C SER A 45 11.29 -18.54 -21.69
N GLN A 46 11.08 -17.74 -20.65
CA GLN A 46 11.91 -17.68 -19.43
C GLN A 46 11.19 -18.31 -18.22
N ARG A 47 10.23 -19.22 -18.45
CA ARG A 47 9.42 -19.91 -17.42
C ARG A 47 10.23 -20.59 -16.30
N HIS A 48 11.51 -20.86 -16.53
CA HIS A 48 12.42 -21.41 -15.53
C HIS A 48 12.77 -20.40 -14.42
N LYS A 49 12.60 -19.09 -14.64
CA LYS A 49 12.79 -18.04 -13.63
C LYS A 49 11.67 -17.99 -12.59
N LEU A 50 10.48 -18.50 -12.93
CA LEU A 50 9.29 -18.52 -12.08
C LEU A 50 9.33 -19.64 -11.03
N ILE A 51 10.49 -19.82 -10.38
CA ILE A 51 10.72 -20.93 -9.45
C ILE A 51 9.79 -20.85 -8.24
N GLY A 52 9.41 -19.64 -7.81
CA GLY A 52 8.49 -19.41 -6.69
C GLY A 52 7.01 -19.25 -7.07
N LEU A 53 6.60 -19.50 -8.33
CA LEU A 53 5.20 -19.46 -8.77
C LEU A 53 4.64 -20.85 -9.13
N LYS A 54 5.41 -21.94 -8.98
CA LYS A 54 5.00 -23.27 -9.45
C LYS A 54 4.70 -24.23 -8.32
N PRO A 55 3.48 -24.83 -8.24
CA PRO A 55 2.25 -24.51 -8.98
C PRO A 55 1.42 -23.38 -8.35
N HIS A 56 1.89 -22.84 -7.22
CA HIS A 56 1.18 -21.85 -6.42
C HIS A 56 2.11 -20.68 -6.07
N VAL A 57 1.51 -19.52 -5.85
CA VAL A 57 2.18 -18.42 -5.15
C VAL A 57 2.02 -18.64 -3.68
N LEU A 58 3.14 -18.56 -2.95
CA LEU A 58 3.15 -18.61 -1.49
C LEU A 58 3.20 -17.19 -0.93
N GLU A 59 2.22 -16.89 -0.10
CA GLU A 59 2.15 -15.62 0.61
C GLU A 59 2.14 -15.86 2.11
N HIS A 60 2.91 -15.09 2.86
CA HIS A 60 2.87 -15.11 4.31
C HIS A 60 2.25 -13.83 4.82
N ILE A 61 1.12 -13.94 5.49
CA ILE A 61 0.45 -12.81 6.13
C ILE A 61 0.73 -12.88 7.61
N ARG A 62 1.17 -11.76 8.19
CA ARG A 62 1.26 -11.65 9.64
C ARG A 62 -0.14 -11.37 10.18
N VAL A 63 -0.66 -12.35 10.92
CA VAL A 63 -1.90 -12.25 11.70
C VAL A 63 -1.46 -12.25 13.16
N ASN A 64 -1.53 -11.10 13.83
CA ASN A 64 -1.00 -10.92 15.19
C ASN A 64 0.49 -11.34 15.31
N GLU A 65 0.80 -12.36 16.14
CA GLU A 65 2.15 -12.88 16.39
C GLU A 65 2.49 -14.14 15.59
N THR A 66 1.61 -14.52 14.65
CA THR A 66 1.79 -15.68 13.78
C THR A 66 1.85 -15.24 12.32
N LEU A 67 2.68 -15.93 11.53
CA LEU A 67 2.65 -15.84 10.07
C LEU A 67 1.81 -17.00 9.55
N THR A 68 0.72 -16.67 8.85
CA THR A 68 -0.15 -17.62 8.16
C THR A 68 0.28 -17.72 6.71
N THR A 69 0.42 -18.93 6.20
CA THR A 69 0.81 -19.19 4.81
C THR A 69 -0.41 -19.42 3.94
N TYR A 70 -0.43 -18.80 2.77
CA TYR A 70 -1.48 -18.95 1.79
C TYR A 70 -0.92 -19.42 0.45
N GLN A 71 -1.60 -20.40 -0.14
CA GLN A 71 -1.36 -20.86 -1.50
C GLN A 71 -2.41 -20.26 -2.43
N ILE A 72 -1.94 -19.55 -3.46
CA ILE A 72 -2.78 -19.03 -4.54
C ILE A 72 -2.46 -19.79 -5.81
N HIS A 73 -3.48 -20.41 -6.41
CA HIS A 73 -3.34 -20.97 -7.75
C HIS A 73 -3.30 -19.85 -8.81
N VAL A 74 -2.27 -19.89 -9.66
CA VAL A 74 -2.05 -18.88 -10.70
C VAL A 74 -1.76 -19.54 -12.02
N ASP A 75 -2.64 -19.30 -12.98
CA ASP A 75 -2.45 -19.62 -14.38
C ASP A 75 -1.94 -18.37 -15.16
N PRO A 76 -1.12 -18.54 -16.21
CA PRO A 76 -0.57 -17.40 -16.95
C PRO A 76 -1.65 -16.63 -17.70
N LEU A 77 -1.68 -15.30 -17.55
CA LEU A 77 -2.49 -14.42 -18.40
C LEU A 77 -1.62 -13.94 -19.57
N ILE A 78 -1.86 -14.48 -20.76
CA ILE A 78 -1.14 -14.12 -21.98
C ILE A 78 -1.87 -12.95 -22.64
N LEU A 79 -1.17 -11.82 -22.80
CA LEU A 79 -1.71 -10.65 -23.47
C LEU A 79 -1.65 -10.82 -24.99
N ASN A 80 -2.75 -10.50 -25.68
CA ASN A 80 -2.78 -10.33 -27.12
C ASN A 80 -2.50 -8.86 -27.48
N PRO A 81 -1.29 -8.52 -27.97
CA PRO A 81 -0.91 -7.14 -28.25
C PRO A 81 -1.68 -6.50 -29.42
N THR A 82 -2.56 -7.24 -30.10
CA THR A 82 -3.38 -6.70 -31.21
C THR A 82 -4.81 -6.37 -30.80
N GLU A 83 -5.33 -7.01 -29.76
CA GLU A 83 -6.74 -6.93 -29.37
C GLU A 83 -6.93 -6.38 -27.95
N ASP A 84 -5.97 -6.65 -27.05
CA ASP A 84 -6.11 -6.29 -25.66
C ASP A 84 -5.94 -4.78 -25.46
N THR A 85 -6.75 -4.22 -24.57
CA THR A 85 -6.59 -2.86 -24.05
C THR A 85 -6.61 -2.91 -22.53
N THR A 86 -5.96 -1.94 -21.88
CA THR A 86 -5.96 -1.86 -20.42
C THR A 86 -7.37 -1.80 -19.85
N ASP A 87 -8.26 -1.01 -20.48
CA ASP A 87 -9.64 -0.86 -20.03
C ASP A 87 -10.44 -2.16 -20.19
N ALA A 88 -10.24 -2.93 -21.28
CA ALA A 88 -10.91 -4.21 -21.47
C ALA A 88 -10.45 -5.27 -20.45
N ILE A 89 -9.13 -5.37 -20.22
CA ILE A 89 -8.57 -6.30 -19.23
C ILE A 89 -9.10 -5.96 -17.84
N LEU A 90 -9.04 -4.69 -17.43
CA LEU A 90 -9.52 -4.27 -16.12
C LEU A 90 -11.04 -4.45 -16.00
N SER A 91 -11.81 -4.16 -17.05
CA SER A 91 -13.26 -4.37 -17.08
C SER A 91 -13.61 -5.82 -16.79
N ASN A 92 -12.88 -6.77 -17.37
CA ASN A 92 -13.07 -8.20 -17.13
C ASN A 92 -12.76 -8.59 -15.68
N VAL A 93 -11.82 -7.91 -15.03
CA VAL A 93 -11.43 -8.18 -13.64
C VAL A 93 -12.41 -7.58 -12.64
N VAL A 94 -12.89 -6.36 -12.90
CA VAL A 94 -13.74 -5.62 -11.95
C VAL A 94 -15.24 -5.77 -12.24
N GLY A 95 -15.60 -6.35 -13.39
CA GLY A 95 -16.99 -6.53 -13.83
C GLY A 95 -17.68 -5.21 -14.17
N PHE A 96 -16.96 -4.28 -14.83
CA PHE A 96 -17.51 -2.97 -15.17
C PHE A 96 -16.89 -2.39 -16.45
N LEU A 97 -17.73 -1.95 -17.39
CA LEU A 97 -17.31 -1.33 -18.64
C LEU A 97 -17.03 0.15 -18.46
N PHE A 98 -15.85 0.62 -18.89
CA PHE A 98 -15.45 2.01 -18.74
C PHE A 98 -15.78 2.92 -19.94
N SER A 99 -16.41 2.39 -20.98
CA SER A 99 -16.52 3.05 -22.30
C SER A 99 -17.40 4.29 -22.33
N HIS A 100 -18.36 4.42 -21.41
CA HIS A 100 -19.29 5.55 -21.34
C HIS A 100 -18.90 6.62 -20.31
N LEU A 101 -17.81 6.42 -19.58
CA LEU A 101 -17.39 7.34 -18.52
C LEU A 101 -16.64 8.56 -19.06
N ASN A 102 -16.69 9.66 -18.28
CA ASN A 102 -16.10 10.93 -18.70
C ASN A 102 -14.56 10.84 -18.78
N ALA A 103 -14.05 10.89 -20.01
CA ALA A 103 -12.61 10.85 -20.32
C ALA A 103 -11.83 12.08 -19.83
N GLU A 104 -12.48 13.22 -19.55
CA GLU A 104 -11.81 14.44 -19.07
C GLU A 104 -11.41 14.34 -17.58
N MET A 105 -12.10 13.51 -16.80
CA MET A 105 -11.94 13.41 -15.34
C MET A 105 -11.53 12.01 -14.92
N LYS A 106 -10.62 11.36 -15.65
CA LYS A 106 -10.17 9.97 -15.43
C LYS A 106 -9.83 9.62 -13.98
N TRP A 107 -9.26 10.56 -13.22
CA TRP A 107 -8.92 10.33 -11.81
C TRP A 107 -10.15 10.14 -10.91
N THR A 108 -11.28 10.77 -11.24
CA THR A 108 -12.54 10.60 -10.52
C THR A 108 -13.10 9.20 -10.75
N VAL A 109 -12.92 8.65 -11.95
CA VAL A 109 -13.28 7.27 -12.30
C VAL A 109 -12.40 6.29 -11.54
N SER A 110 -11.09 6.52 -11.49
CA SER A 110 -10.16 5.68 -10.70
C SER A 110 -10.49 5.69 -9.20
N LEU A 111 -10.87 6.84 -8.65
CA LEU A 111 -11.35 6.96 -7.27
C LEU A 111 -12.66 6.20 -7.08
N ALA A 112 -13.63 6.38 -7.99
CA ALA A 112 -14.91 5.70 -7.94
C ALA A 112 -14.75 4.17 -7.99
N LEU A 113 -13.91 3.67 -8.92
CA LEU A 113 -13.59 2.26 -9.04
C LEU A 113 -13.01 1.69 -7.75
N THR A 114 -12.10 2.44 -7.11
CA THR A 114 -11.50 2.04 -5.82
C THR A 114 -12.57 1.89 -4.73
N LEU A 115 -13.46 2.87 -4.61
CA LEU A 115 -14.51 2.87 -3.59
C LEU A 115 -15.56 1.79 -3.87
N ALA A 116 -15.96 1.61 -5.13
CA ALA A 116 -16.90 0.57 -5.54
C ALA A 116 -16.33 -0.83 -5.27
N PHE A 117 -15.06 -1.06 -5.64
CA PHE A 117 -14.38 -2.33 -5.42
C PHE A 117 -14.30 -2.68 -3.93
N TRP A 118 -13.89 -1.71 -3.10
CA TRP A 118 -13.84 -1.88 -1.65
C TRP A 118 -15.24 -2.12 -1.05
N PHE A 119 -16.22 -1.29 -1.38
CA PHE A 119 -17.58 -1.35 -0.82
C PHE A 119 -18.26 -2.70 -1.12
N ARG A 120 -18.14 -3.18 -2.35
CA ARG A 120 -18.65 -4.50 -2.77
C ARG A 120 -18.07 -5.64 -1.94
N ALA A 121 -16.76 -5.64 -1.74
CA ALA A 121 -16.08 -6.68 -0.99
C ALA A 121 -16.56 -6.71 0.47
N THR A 122 -16.71 -5.54 1.10
CA THR A 122 -17.18 -5.44 2.48
C THR A 122 -18.65 -5.81 2.63
N THR A 123 -19.52 -5.36 1.72
CA THR A 123 -20.96 -5.69 1.78
C THR A 123 -21.23 -7.16 1.50
N SER A 124 -20.52 -7.78 0.56
CA SER A 124 -20.66 -9.22 0.27
C SER A 124 -20.26 -10.08 1.47
N SER A 125 -19.21 -9.67 2.21
CA SER A 125 -18.79 -10.32 3.45
C SER A 125 -19.88 -10.24 4.52
N ILE A 126 -20.46 -9.05 4.74
CA ILE A 126 -21.54 -8.84 5.72
C ILE A 126 -22.76 -9.70 5.37
N ASN A 127 -23.15 -9.75 4.09
CA ASN A 127 -24.27 -10.58 3.65
C ASN A 127 -24.03 -12.08 3.89
N SER A 128 -22.78 -12.55 3.83
CA SER A 128 -22.42 -13.94 4.12
C SER A 128 -22.37 -14.29 5.61
N THR A 129 -22.15 -13.31 6.49
CA THR A 129 -22.15 -13.52 7.95
C THR A 129 -23.55 -13.35 8.55
N MET A 130 -24.48 -12.66 7.89
CA MET A 130 -25.83 -12.36 8.40
C MET A 130 -26.95 -13.22 7.78
N GLU A 131 -26.67 -14.46 7.35
CA GLU A 131 -27.65 -15.37 6.74
C GLU A 131 -28.95 -15.61 7.56
N ASN A 132 -29.05 -15.12 8.81
CA ASN A 132 -30.21 -15.28 9.70
C ASN A 132 -30.85 -13.98 10.21
N GLU A 133 -30.40 -12.78 9.82
CA GLU A 133 -31.03 -11.51 10.24
C GLU A 133 -31.56 -10.74 9.03
N GLU A 134 -32.76 -10.15 9.14
CA GLU A 134 -33.38 -9.34 8.08
C GLU A 134 -32.47 -8.15 7.75
N ILE A 135 -31.64 -8.30 6.71
CA ILE A 135 -30.80 -7.22 6.21
C ILE A 135 -31.72 -6.10 5.75
N HIS A 136 -31.79 -5.02 6.53
CA HIS A 136 -32.50 -3.84 6.11
C HIS A 136 -31.81 -3.28 4.87
N SER A 137 -32.54 -3.21 3.75
CA SER A 137 -32.09 -2.66 2.45
C SER A 137 -31.41 -1.28 2.53
N GLN A 138 -31.58 -0.58 3.66
CA GLN A 138 -30.97 0.70 3.99
C GLN A 138 -29.45 0.64 4.26
N ASP A 139 -28.91 -0.49 4.73
CA ASP A 139 -27.47 -0.64 5.03
C ASP A 139 -26.62 -0.87 3.76
N ASN A 140 -27.26 -1.25 2.65
CA ASN A 140 -26.61 -1.44 1.35
C ASN A 140 -26.60 -0.18 0.48
N ASP A 141 -27.22 0.92 0.94
CA ASP A 141 -27.15 2.19 0.21
C ASP A 141 -25.79 2.87 0.45
N LEU A 142 -25.04 3.03 -0.63
CA LEU A 142 -23.80 3.78 -0.67
C LEU A 142 -23.91 5.17 -0.03
N ARG A 143 -25.05 5.83 -0.19
CA ARG A 143 -25.31 7.18 0.32
C ARG A 143 -25.45 7.24 1.84
N ASN A 144 -25.55 6.08 2.49
CA ASN A 144 -25.53 5.93 3.94
C ASN A 144 -24.12 5.55 4.46
N SER A 145 -23.18 5.18 3.60
CA SER A 145 -21.84 4.74 4.00
C SER A 145 -20.96 5.91 4.45
N SER A 146 -20.76 6.03 5.77
CA SER A 146 -19.83 7.01 6.36
C SER A 146 -18.43 6.97 5.76
N VAL A 147 -17.92 5.76 5.51
CA VAL A 147 -16.59 5.48 4.98
C VAL A 147 -16.45 6.00 3.56
N VAL A 148 -17.37 5.64 2.65
CA VAL A 148 -17.33 6.09 1.25
C VAL A 148 -17.49 7.60 1.16
N LEU A 149 -18.47 8.16 1.87
CA LEU A 149 -18.75 9.59 1.85
C LEU A 149 -17.53 10.39 2.34
N SER A 150 -16.88 9.94 3.42
CA SER A 150 -15.67 10.56 3.95
C SER A 150 -14.49 10.45 2.99
N ALA A 151 -14.24 9.25 2.43
CA ALA A 151 -13.15 9.02 1.49
C ALA A 151 -13.30 9.91 0.24
N ALA A 152 -14.49 9.93 -0.36
CA ALA A 152 -14.77 10.75 -1.53
C ALA A 152 -14.67 12.25 -1.22
N ALA A 153 -15.20 12.70 -0.09
CA ALA A 153 -15.16 14.12 0.29
C ALA A 153 -13.72 14.60 0.52
N ILE A 154 -12.92 13.81 1.25
CA ILE A 154 -11.50 14.13 1.49
C ILE A 154 -10.71 14.12 0.17
N ALA A 155 -10.89 13.10 -0.67
CA ALA A 155 -10.14 12.99 -1.92
C ALA A 155 -10.47 14.13 -2.89
N VAL A 156 -11.75 14.44 -3.09
CA VAL A 156 -12.19 15.51 -3.98
C VAL A 156 -11.76 16.89 -3.46
N THR A 157 -11.85 17.13 -2.16
CA THR A 157 -11.42 18.42 -1.59
C THR A 157 -9.92 18.59 -1.58
N ASN A 158 -9.18 17.53 -1.25
CA ASN A 158 -7.72 17.58 -1.21
C ASN A 158 -7.11 17.70 -2.60
N TYR A 159 -7.75 17.18 -3.65
CA TYR A 159 -7.35 17.44 -5.04
C TYR A 159 -7.17 18.95 -5.29
N PHE A 160 -8.16 19.77 -4.91
CA PHE A 160 -8.08 21.23 -5.06
C PHE A 160 -7.15 21.90 -4.04
N ASN A 161 -7.10 21.41 -2.80
CA ASN A 161 -6.19 21.98 -1.80
C ASN A 161 -4.71 21.70 -2.13
N VAL A 162 -4.40 20.60 -2.83
CA VAL A 162 -3.03 20.27 -3.25
C VAL A 162 -2.55 21.16 -4.39
N GLU A 163 -3.43 21.58 -5.30
CA GLU A 163 -3.09 22.56 -6.34
C GLU A 163 -2.60 23.89 -5.74
N GLU A 164 -3.11 24.25 -4.56
CA GLU A 164 -2.75 25.47 -3.82
C GLU A 164 -1.95 25.17 -2.53
N SER A 165 -1.23 24.05 -2.49
CA SER A 165 -0.65 23.53 -1.25
C SER A 165 0.44 24.44 -0.67
N ASP A 166 0.27 24.79 0.59
CA ASP A 166 1.18 25.58 1.40
C ASP A 166 1.14 25.08 2.87
N GLU A 167 1.96 25.67 3.74
CA GLU A 167 1.95 25.36 5.18
C GLU A 167 0.57 25.56 5.82
N LYS A 168 -0.20 26.53 5.32
CA LYS A 168 -1.56 26.83 5.79
C LYS A 168 -2.56 25.74 5.45
N SER A 169 -2.31 24.94 4.42
CA SER A 169 -3.14 23.78 4.08
C SER A 169 -3.00 22.66 5.11
N VAL A 170 -1.79 22.48 5.65
CA VAL A 170 -1.53 21.57 6.76
C VAL A 170 -2.16 22.10 8.05
N GLU A 171 -2.02 23.39 8.32
CA GLU A 171 -2.64 24.06 9.47
C GLU A 171 -4.16 23.92 9.43
N HIS A 172 -4.78 24.17 8.27
CA HIS A 172 -6.23 24.00 8.05
C HIS A 172 -6.71 22.60 8.43
N TYR A 173 -6.02 21.55 7.94
CA TYR A 173 -6.36 20.19 8.33
C TYR A 173 -6.10 19.91 9.82
N GLY A 174 -5.06 20.48 10.42
CA GLY A 174 -4.81 20.38 11.85
C GLY A 174 -5.94 20.96 12.70
N ILE A 175 -6.42 22.16 12.34
CA ILE A 175 -7.56 22.83 12.98
C ILE A 175 -8.82 22.00 12.80
N LEU A 176 -9.08 21.51 11.59
CA LEU A 176 -10.26 20.72 11.29
C LEU A 176 -10.28 19.39 12.05
N ILE A 177 -9.14 18.69 12.14
CA ILE A 177 -9.01 17.47 12.93
C ILE A 177 -9.31 17.75 14.40
N LYS A 178 -8.78 18.85 14.95
CA LYS A 178 -9.07 19.24 16.34
C LYS A 178 -10.55 19.51 16.54
N PHE A 179 -11.16 20.30 15.67
CA PHE A 179 -12.59 20.59 15.69
C PHE A 179 -13.44 19.31 15.63
N LEU A 180 -13.13 18.38 14.71
CA LEU A 180 -13.85 17.12 14.57
C LEU A 180 -13.74 16.27 15.84
N LYS A 181 -12.55 16.22 16.48
CA LYS A 181 -12.34 15.50 17.73
C LYS A 181 -13.07 16.12 18.91
N ASP A 182 -13.13 17.45 18.98
CA ASP A 182 -13.85 18.17 20.03
C ASP A 182 -15.37 17.94 19.95
N GLN A 183 -15.90 17.61 18.77
CA GLN A 183 -17.31 17.23 18.57
C GLN A 183 -17.60 15.76 18.90
N MET A 184 -16.58 14.92 19.10
CA MET A 184 -16.78 13.50 19.39
C MET A 184 -17.29 13.29 20.84
N PRO A 185 -18.25 12.38 21.05
CA PRO A 185 -18.60 11.95 22.41
C PRO A 185 -17.34 11.46 23.14
N LYS A 186 -17.15 11.86 24.40
CA LYS A 186 -15.95 11.48 25.21
C LYS A 186 -15.73 9.96 25.31
N GLN A 187 -16.75 9.14 25.05
CA GLN A 187 -16.68 7.67 25.03
C GLN A 187 -16.00 7.11 23.76
N LEU A 188 -15.92 7.87 22.66
CA LEU A 188 -15.23 7.50 21.41
C LEU A 188 -13.81 8.09 21.32
N SER A 189 -13.19 8.45 22.44
CA SER A 189 -11.83 9.03 22.45
C SER A 189 -10.73 8.03 22.08
N SER A 190 -11.03 6.73 22.08
CA SER A 190 -10.12 5.70 21.58
C SER A 190 -10.20 5.60 20.05
N VAL A 191 -9.06 5.33 19.42
CA VAL A 191 -9.01 5.11 17.97
C VAL A 191 -9.73 3.79 17.66
N ASP A 192 -10.86 3.90 16.98
CA ASP A 192 -11.53 2.74 16.39
C ASP A 192 -10.66 2.09 15.30
N LEU A 193 -10.18 0.88 15.59
CA LEU A 193 -9.33 0.10 14.70
C LEU A 193 -10.07 -0.36 13.44
N SER A 194 -11.40 -0.50 13.48
CA SER A 194 -12.20 -0.86 12.30
C SER A 194 -12.14 0.24 11.23
N ILE A 195 -12.27 1.50 11.63
CA ILE A 195 -12.17 2.65 10.71
C ILE A 195 -10.76 2.77 10.12
N VAL A 196 -9.72 2.53 10.94
CA VAL A 196 -8.32 2.49 10.47
C VAL A 196 -8.13 1.39 9.44
N HIS A 197 -8.77 0.25 9.65
CA HIS A 197 -8.75 -0.87 8.71
C HIS A 197 -9.44 -0.56 7.39
N HIS A 198 -10.61 0.09 7.42
CA HIS A 198 -11.30 0.55 6.22
C HIS A 198 -10.43 1.52 5.41
N PHE A 199 -9.79 2.48 6.08
CA PHE A 199 -8.84 3.40 5.44
C PHE A 199 -7.69 2.65 4.76
N THR A 200 -7.08 1.71 5.48
CA THR A 200 -5.95 0.91 4.99
C THR A 200 -6.36 0.03 3.82
N SER A 201 -7.57 -0.53 3.87
CA SER A 201 -8.15 -1.35 2.79
C SER A 201 -8.38 -0.54 1.52
N ILE A 202 -9.03 0.62 1.62
CA ILE A 202 -9.26 1.52 0.48
C ILE A 202 -7.93 1.95 -0.13
N HIS A 203 -6.96 2.35 0.70
CA HIS A 203 -5.64 2.76 0.21
C HIS A 203 -4.90 1.60 -0.47
N THR A 204 -5.02 0.38 0.07
CA THR A 204 -4.41 -0.83 -0.51
C THR A 204 -5.03 -1.17 -1.87
N VAL A 205 -6.36 -1.17 -1.97
CA VAL A 205 -7.08 -1.35 -3.25
C VAL A 205 -6.64 -0.31 -4.27
N TYR A 206 -6.57 0.97 -3.87
CA TYR A 206 -6.13 2.05 -4.74
C TYR A 206 -4.72 1.79 -5.31
N ASN A 207 -3.79 1.40 -4.46
CA ASN A 207 -2.41 1.16 -4.88
C ASN A 207 -2.30 -0.05 -5.81
N TYR A 208 -3.05 -1.13 -5.56
CA TYR A 208 -3.05 -2.29 -6.45
C TYR A 208 -3.72 -1.98 -7.79
N LEU A 209 -4.85 -1.27 -7.82
CA LEU A 209 -5.46 -0.83 -9.08
C LEU A 209 -4.52 0.06 -9.89
N ARG A 210 -3.86 1.01 -9.22
CA ARG A 210 -2.84 1.87 -9.82
C ARG A 210 -1.68 1.09 -10.41
N SER A 211 -1.10 0.19 -9.61
CA SER A 211 0.01 -0.68 -10.01
C SER A 211 -0.37 -1.56 -11.20
N LEU A 212 -1.56 -2.16 -11.15
CA LEU A 212 -2.05 -3.03 -12.20
C LEU A 212 -2.26 -2.29 -13.51
N THR A 213 -2.90 -1.12 -13.44
CA THR A 213 -3.14 -0.27 -14.63
C THR A 213 -1.82 0.09 -15.29
N TYR A 214 -0.83 0.55 -14.53
CA TYR A 214 0.49 0.91 -15.06
C TYR A 214 1.30 -0.28 -15.55
N LEU A 215 1.15 -1.44 -14.92
CA LEU A 215 1.77 -2.67 -15.42
C LEU A 215 1.19 -3.05 -16.78
N ILE A 216 -0.13 -3.05 -16.94
CA ILE A 216 -0.78 -3.38 -18.21
C ILE A 216 -0.42 -2.35 -19.29
N ASP A 217 -0.51 -1.06 -18.98
CA ASP A 217 -0.11 0.02 -19.90
C ASP A 217 1.36 -0.10 -20.35
N GLY A 218 2.24 -0.59 -19.47
CA GLY A 218 3.66 -0.81 -19.79
C GLY A 218 3.94 -2.09 -20.58
N LEU A 219 3.01 -3.05 -20.59
CA LEU A 219 3.13 -4.31 -21.32
C LEU A 219 2.49 -4.25 -22.71
N LEU A 220 1.52 -3.37 -22.92
CA LEU A 220 0.81 -3.22 -24.20
C LEU A 220 1.49 -2.18 -25.13
N PRO A 221 1.35 -2.34 -26.46
CA PRO A 221 1.76 -1.32 -27.43
C PRO A 221 1.16 0.07 -27.19
N SER A 222 1.90 1.10 -27.63
CA SER A 222 1.46 2.50 -27.56
C SER A 222 0.14 2.69 -28.32
N GLY A 223 -0.92 3.07 -27.59
CA GLY A 223 -2.28 3.26 -28.13
C GLY A 223 -3.34 2.34 -27.51
N GLN A 224 -2.92 1.30 -26.77
CA GLN A 224 -3.83 0.39 -26.05
C GLN A 224 -3.93 0.68 -24.53
N ASN A 225 -3.26 1.75 -24.09
CA ASN A 225 -3.26 2.21 -22.71
C ASN A 225 -4.66 2.63 -22.25
N SER A 226 -4.85 2.73 -20.93
CA SER A 226 -6.13 3.15 -20.37
C SER A 226 -6.53 4.55 -20.83
N ASN A 227 -7.72 4.64 -21.44
CA ASN A 227 -8.33 5.90 -21.80
C ASN A 227 -9.30 6.39 -20.72
N SER A 228 -9.79 5.51 -19.85
CA SER A 228 -10.78 5.87 -18.83
C SER A 228 -10.20 6.07 -17.43
N LEU A 229 -9.00 5.56 -17.14
CA LEU A 229 -8.42 5.57 -15.80
C LEU A 229 -7.14 6.42 -15.74
N SER A 230 -6.96 7.10 -14.61
CA SER A 230 -5.74 7.84 -14.29
C SER A 230 -5.54 7.91 -12.79
N PHE A 231 -4.40 7.40 -12.30
CA PHE A 231 -4.17 7.30 -10.87
C PHE A 231 -3.19 8.37 -10.38
N LEU A 232 -3.74 9.34 -9.63
CA LEU A 232 -2.95 10.35 -8.94
C LEU A 232 -2.08 9.73 -7.83
N PRO A 233 -1.02 10.43 -7.39
CA PRO A 233 -0.25 9.99 -6.23
C PRO A 233 -1.14 9.82 -4.99
N SER A 234 -0.89 8.79 -4.17
CA SER A 234 -1.79 8.44 -3.06
C SER A 234 -1.95 9.56 -2.03
N TYR A 235 -0.96 10.45 -1.86
CA TYR A 235 -1.08 11.61 -0.96
C TYR A 235 -2.14 12.64 -1.41
N VAL A 236 -2.59 12.60 -2.66
CA VAL A 236 -3.68 13.45 -3.17
C VAL A 236 -5.04 12.98 -2.67
N PHE A 237 -5.25 11.67 -2.51
CA PHE A 237 -6.54 11.14 -2.01
C PHE A 237 -6.52 10.78 -0.53
N PHE A 238 -5.34 10.51 0.02
CA PHE A 238 -5.16 10.06 1.40
C PHE A 238 -4.23 11.01 2.17
N PRO A 239 -4.63 12.28 2.40
CA PRO A 239 -3.78 13.28 3.04
C PRO A 239 -3.51 12.98 4.52
N SER A 240 -4.48 12.40 5.24
CA SER A 240 -4.38 12.10 6.66
C SER A 240 -5.36 11.03 7.10
N GLY A 241 -4.86 9.95 7.71
CA GLY A 241 -5.69 8.93 8.35
C GLY A 241 -6.45 9.45 9.57
N GLN A 242 -5.91 10.46 10.28
CA GLN A 242 -6.62 11.08 11.41
C GLN A 242 -7.81 11.93 10.95
N LEU A 243 -7.66 12.64 9.82
CA LEU A 243 -8.76 13.40 9.22
C LEU A 243 -9.87 12.46 8.77
N PHE A 244 -9.48 11.37 8.10
CA PHE A 244 -10.41 10.33 7.68
C PHE A 244 -11.16 9.74 8.88
N HIS A 245 -10.43 9.28 9.90
CA HIS A 245 -11.02 8.69 11.10
C HIS A 245 -12.03 9.62 11.77
N ALA A 246 -11.62 10.86 12.05
CA ALA A 246 -12.46 11.84 12.74
C ALA A 246 -13.71 12.21 11.90
N LEU A 247 -13.58 12.30 10.58
CA LEU A 247 -14.71 12.60 9.69
C LEU A 247 -15.70 11.44 9.61
N VAL A 248 -15.21 10.19 9.51
CA VAL A 248 -16.05 8.99 9.50
C VAL A 248 -16.91 8.93 10.76
N VAL A 249 -16.31 9.06 11.95
CA VAL A 249 -17.06 9.04 13.22
C VAL A 249 -18.12 10.14 13.27
N ASN A 250 -17.77 11.35 12.82
CA ASN A 250 -18.72 12.46 12.79
C ASN A 250 -19.89 12.16 11.84
N ILE A 251 -19.65 11.57 10.67
CA ILE A 251 -20.71 11.18 9.72
C ILE A 251 -21.54 10.00 10.23
N GLU A 252 -20.93 9.02 10.92
CA GLU A 252 -21.64 7.88 11.51
C GLU A 252 -22.63 8.31 12.58
N SER A 253 -22.30 9.35 13.36
CA SER A 253 -23.20 9.92 14.37
C SER A 253 -24.46 10.57 13.78
N LEU A 254 -24.49 10.82 12.46
CA LEU A 254 -25.66 11.35 11.76
C LEU A 254 -26.62 10.21 11.39
N LYS A 255 -27.91 10.55 11.31
CA LYS A 255 -28.93 9.65 10.75
C LYS A 255 -28.57 9.25 9.31
N PRO A 256 -28.71 7.96 8.92
CA PRO A 256 -28.32 7.47 7.59
C PRO A 256 -28.79 8.37 6.44
N GLU A 257 -30.07 8.72 6.43
CA GLU A 257 -30.72 9.53 5.39
C GLU A 257 -30.14 10.94 5.22
N ASP A 258 -29.48 11.47 6.25
CA ASP A 258 -28.87 12.80 6.24
C ASP A 258 -27.40 12.78 5.84
N ARG A 259 -26.72 11.62 5.89
CA ARG A 259 -25.26 11.50 5.73
C ARG A 259 -24.78 12.08 4.41
N TYR A 260 -25.35 11.68 3.28
CA TYR A 260 -24.97 12.20 1.97
C TYR A 260 -25.20 13.71 1.86
N ARG A 261 -26.38 14.18 2.24
CA ARG A 261 -26.77 15.59 2.16
C ARG A 261 -25.86 16.48 3.02
N LEU A 262 -25.58 16.07 4.25
CA LEU A 262 -24.71 16.81 5.17
C LEU A 262 -23.24 16.70 4.77
N THR A 263 -22.79 15.58 4.22
CA THR A 263 -21.44 15.49 3.67
C THR A 263 -21.25 16.50 2.55
N LEU A 264 -22.19 16.54 1.60
CA LEU A 264 -22.17 17.46 0.47
C LEU A 264 -22.31 18.93 0.86
N ARG A 265 -23.25 19.26 1.76
CA ARG A 265 -23.61 20.67 2.06
C ARG A 265 -22.87 21.26 3.26
N TYR A 266 -22.45 20.44 4.21
CA TYR A 266 -21.87 20.90 5.47
C TYR A 266 -20.38 20.58 5.57
N TRP A 267 -19.97 19.33 5.32
CA TRP A 267 -18.57 18.90 5.50
C TRP A 267 -17.67 19.31 4.34
N LEU A 268 -18.13 19.11 3.10
CA LEU A 268 -17.36 19.39 1.90
C LEU A 268 -16.87 20.86 1.83
N PRO A 269 -17.67 21.90 2.14
CA PRO A 269 -17.17 23.27 2.21
C PRO A 269 -16.17 23.54 3.35
N ARG A 270 -16.20 22.75 4.44
CA ARG A 270 -15.27 22.90 5.58
C ARG A 270 -13.93 22.19 5.34
N LEU A 271 -13.97 21.09 4.61
CA LEU A 271 -12.78 20.35 4.17
C LEU A 271 -11.97 21.15 3.15
N TYR A 272 -12.65 21.89 2.28
CA TYR A 272 -12.00 22.80 1.34
C TYR A 272 -11.46 24.04 2.07
N ARG A 273 -10.19 24.38 1.83
CA ARG A 273 -9.58 25.56 2.45
C ARG A 273 -10.01 26.81 1.67
N ILE A 274 -10.70 27.72 2.33
CA ILE A 274 -11.12 29.00 1.73
C ILE A 274 -10.23 30.11 2.33
N PRO A 275 -9.17 30.55 1.62
CA PRO A 275 -8.26 31.57 2.14
C PRO A 275 -8.90 32.96 2.19
N LYS A 276 -9.83 33.28 1.28
CA LYS A 276 -10.59 34.54 1.24
C LYS A 276 -12.00 34.29 0.70
N LEU A 277 -13.03 34.96 1.21
CA LEU A 277 -14.36 34.88 0.60
C LEU A 277 -14.41 35.75 -0.66
N ASN A 278 -14.50 35.11 -1.83
CA ASN A 278 -14.72 35.78 -3.11
C ASN A 278 -15.60 34.91 -4.03
N SER A 279 -16.02 35.45 -5.18
CA SER A 279 -16.85 34.74 -6.16
C SER A 279 -16.16 33.51 -6.78
N GLU A 280 -14.84 33.52 -6.89
CA GLU A 280 -14.04 32.41 -7.41
C GLU A 280 -14.18 31.16 -6.52
N PHE A 281 -14.11 31.31 -5.20
CA PHE A 281 -14.27 30.17 -4.28
C PHE A 281 -15.70 29.62 -4.28
N ALA A 282 -16.71 30.46 -4.51
CA ALA A 282 -18.08 29.97 -4.70
C ALA A 282 -18.20 29.09 -5.95
N VAL A 283 -17.54 29.47 -7.05
CA VAL A 283 -17.47 28.66 -8.28
C VAL A 283 -16.70 27.36 -8.04
N LYS A 284 -15.54 27.41 -7.35
CA LYS A 284 -14.77 26.22 -6.98
C LYS A 284 -15.58 25.26 -6.11
N LEU A 285 -16.28 25.76 -5.08
CA LEU A 285 -17.16 24.95 -4.24
C LEU A 285 -18.29 24.29 -5.04
N LYS A 286 -18.91 25.01 -5.99
CA LYS A 286 -19.92 24.43 -6.89
C LYS A 286 -19.34 23.31 -7.76
N LYS A 287 -18.14 23.52 -8.32
CA LYS A 287 -17.41 22.51 -9.11
C LYS A 287 -17.08 21.28 -8.26
N LEU A 288 -16.59 21.51 -7.05
CA LEU A 288 -16.21 20.47 -6.08
C LEU A 288 -17.44 19.62 -5.69
N ALA A 289 -18.57 20.26 -5.38
CA ALA A 289 -19.84 19.59 -5.13
C ALA A 289 -20.32 18.76 -6.33
N GLY A 290 -20.15 19.29 -7.55
CA GLY A 290 -20.44 18.56 -8.79
C GLY A 290 -19.58 17.32 -8.98
N ILE A 291 -18.27 17.44 -8.75
CA ILE A 291 -17.32 16.32 -8.84
C ILE A 291 -17.61 15.26 -7.77
N TYR A 292 -17.87 15.69 -6.53
CA TYR A 292 -18.24 14.76 -5.46
C TYR A 292 -19.49 13.96 -5.81
N LYS A 293 -20.55 14.65 -6.28
CA LYS A 293 -21.78 13.97 -6.73
C LYS A 293 -21.49 12.99 -7.86
N TYR A 294 -20.71 13.41 -8.87
CA TYR A 294 -20.31 12.54 -9.97
C TYR A 294 -19.59 11.28 -9.48
N VAL A 295 -18.62 11.40 -8.56
CA VAL A 295 -17.92 10.25 -7.99
C VAL A 295 -18.92 9.30 -7.32
N ILE A 296 -19.82 9.80 -6.46
CA ILE A 296 -20.80 8.96 -5.77
C ILE A 296 -21.77 8.28 -6.76
N ASP A 297 -22.22 9.00 -7.79
CA ASP A 297 -23.13 8.45 -8.81
C ASP A 297 -22.43 7.34 -9.63
N VAL A 298 -21.16 7.53 -10.02
CA VAL A 298 -20.36 6.49 -10.71
C VAL A 298 -20.08 5.29 -9.80
N VAL A 299 -19.77 5.51 -8.52
CA VAL A 299 -19.60 4.40 -7.56
C VAL A 299 -20.90 3.60 -7.45
N SER A 300 -22.04 4.29 -7.36
CA SER A 300 -23.35 3.65 -7.30
C SER A 300 -23.61 2.82 -8.56
N GLU A 301 -23.36 3.36 -9.74
CA GLU A 301 -23.48 2.63 -11.00
C GLU A 301 -22.57 1.39 -11.05
N MET A 302 -21.30 1.57 -10.67
CA MET A 302 -20.34 0.48 -10.61
C MET A 302 -20.78 -0.61 -9.67
N ILE A 303 -21.38 -0.30 -8.51
CA ILE A 303 -21.84 -1.30 -7.53
C ILE A 303 -22.94 -2.21 -8.09
N HIS A 304 -23.83 -1.70 -8.94
CA HIS A 304 -24.97 -2.44 -9.48
C HIS A 304 -24.65 -3.25 -10.75
N SER A 305 -23.44 -3.12 -11.30
CA SER A 305 -23.07 -3.83 -12.53
C SER A 305 -22.86 -5.33 -12.28
N PRO A 306 -23.32 -6.24 -13.18
CA PRO A 306 -23.19 -7.68 -12.98
C PRO A 306 -21.72 -8.09 -12.91
N ILE A 307 -21.38 -8.91 -11.91
CA ILE A 307 -19.99 -9.32 -11.67
C ILE A 307 -19.74 -10.70 -12.26
N SER A 308 -18.60 -10.87 -12.93
CA SER A 308 -17.95 -12.17 -13.06
C SER A 308 -16.84 -12.23 -12.01
N THR A 309 -17.11 -12.83 -10.85
CA THR A 309 -16.07 -13.01 -9.84
C THR A 309 -15.21 -14.19 -10.28
N PRO A 310 -13.91 -14.01 -10.50
CA PRO A 310 -13.04 -15.14 -10.79
C PRO A 310 -13.05 -16.08 -9.58
N ASP A 311 -13.22 -17.38 -9.83
CA ASP A 311 -13.08 -18.42 -8.80
C ASP A 311 -11.60 -18.59 -8.46
N ILE A 312 -11.13 -17.80 -7.49
CA ILE A 312 -9.74 -17.79 -7.05
C ILE A 312 -9.56 -18.85 -5.96
N LYS A 313 -8.86 -19.94 -6.30
CA LYS A 313 -8.47 -20.97 -5.32
C LYS A 313 -7.40 -20.40 -4.38
N TYR A 314 -7.83 -20.10 -3.16
CA TYR A 314 -7.03 -19.55 -2.07
C TYR A 314 -7.07 -20.51 -0.88
N ILE A 315 -5.97 -21.23 -0.65
CA ILE A 315 -5.89 -22.26 0.38
C ILE A 315 -5.01 -21.76 1.51
N GLU A 316 -5.55 -21.74 2.73
CA GLU A 316 -4.78 -21.49 3.94
C GLU A 316 -4.02 -22.77 4.32
N GLU A 317 -2.71 -22.69 4.45
CA GLU A 317 -1.94 -23.79 4.99
C GLU A 317 -1.90 -23.71 6.52
N PRO A 318 -2.02 -24.84 7.23
CA PRO A 318 -2.01 -24.89 8.69
C PRO A 318 -0.65 -24.51 9.34
N THR A 319 0.34 -24.08 8.56
CA THR A 319 1.66 -23.68 9.04
C THR A 319 1.62 -22.26 9.62
N SER A 320 1.32 -22.17 10.92
CA SER A 320 1.54 -20.95 11.72
C SER A 320 3.01 -20.86 12.11
N ILE A 321 3.77 -19.98 11.46
CA ILE A 321 5.16 -19.74 11.84
C ILE A 321 5.17 -18.68 12.95
N PRO A 322 5.67 -18.96 14.16
CA PRO A 322 5.75 -17.96 15.22
C PRO A 322 6.74 -16.86 14.83
N VAL A 323 6.36 -15.60 15.03
CA VAL A 323 7.27 -14.48 14.79
C VAL A 323 8.34 -14.48 15.87
N ILE A 324 9.60 -14.74 15.52
CA ILE A 324 10.73 -14.58 16.44
C ILE A 324 10.93 -13.07 16.66
N VAL A 325 10.29 -12.53 17.69
CA VAL A 325 10.61 -11.19 18.19
C VAL A 325 12.00 -11.29 18.81
N ALA A 326 12.99 -10.66 18.18
CA ALA A 326 14.32 -10.54 18.78
C ALA A 326 14.14 -10.02 20.22
N PRO A 327 14.74 -10.66 21.24
CA PRO A 327 14.58 -10.22 22.60
C PRO A 327 15.02 -8.76 22.67
N ASN A 328 14.07 -7.87 22.98
CA ASN A 328 14.35 -6.47 23.23
C ASN A 328 15.61 -6.41 24.10
N SER A 329 16.65 -5.75 23.61
CA SER A 329 17.85 -5.47 24.40
C SER A 329 17.38 -4.88 25.72
N ARG A 330 17.46 -5.68 26.78
CA ARG A 330 17.06 -5.27 28.13
C ARG A 330 17.74 -3.94 28.43
N LYS A 331 16.97 -2.97 28.93
CA LYS A 331 17.53 -1.81 29.62
C LYS A 331 18.59 -2.32 30.62
N PRO A 332 19.72 -1.61 30.80
CA PRO A 332 20.73 -2.02 31.75
C PRO A 332 20.12 -1.96 33.15
N SER A 333 19.80 -3.11 33.72
CA SER A 333 19.50 -3.22 35.15
C SER A 333 20.83 -3.12 35.89
N ASN A 334 21.04 -1.97 36.54
CA ASN A 334 22.00 -1.84 37.62
C ASN A 334 21.55 -2.76 38.76
N GLU A 335 22.04 -4.00 38.77
CA GLU A 335 22.08 -4.83 39.96
C GLU A 335 23.23 -5.82 39.80
N ALA A 336 24.27 -5.59 40.60
CA ALA A 336 25.44 -6.43 40.68
C ALA A 336 25.04 -7.77 41.30
N SER A 337 25.04 -8.84 40.53
CA SER A 337 25.04 -10.20 41.07
C SER A 337 26.45 -10.78 40.98
N SER A 338 27.07 -10.77 42.14
CA SER A 338 28.35 -11.37 42.51
C SER A 338 28.45 -12.85 42.14
N ILE A 339 29.49 -13.21 41.38
CA ILE A 339 29.98 -14.59 41.28
C ILE A 339 31.28 -14.66 42.07
N THR A 340 31.19 -15.25 43.26
CA THR A 340 32.33 -15.55 44.13
C THR A 340 32.94 -16.89 43.72
N THR A 341 34.25 -16.88 43.53
CA THR A 341 35.14 -18.02 43.34
C THR A 341 35.11 -19.02 44.51
N THR A 342 35.17 -20.32 44.22
CA THR A 342 35.72 -21.33 45.14
C THR A 342 36.76 -22.21 44.44
N LYS A 343 37.85 -22.43 45.18
CA LYS A 343 39.08 -23.13 44.84
C LYS A 343 38.88 -24.65 44.80
N THR A 344 39.68 -25.33 43.96
CA THR A 344 40.46 -26.51 44.38
C THR A 344 41.60 -26.77 43.40
N GLY A 345 42.83 -26.71 43.91
CA GLY A 345 43.98 -27.30 43.23
C GLY A 345 44.07 -28.79 43.55
N ASN A 346 44.67 -29.56 42.65
CA ASN A 346 45.72 -30.52 43.00
C ASN A 346 46.49 -30.98 41.76
N SER A 347 47.79 -31.08 41.98
CA SER A 347 48.87 -31.54 41.10
C SER A 347 48.78 -33.03 40.78
N LEU A 348 49.18 -33.43 39.57
CA LEU A 348 50.16 -34.49 39.33
C LEU A 348 50.55 -34.55 37.83
N GLN A 349 51.85 -34.42 37.58
CA GLN A 349 52.50 -34.66 36.28
C GLN A 349 52.56 -36.17 35.99
N SER A 350 52.47 -36.57 34.71
CA SER A 350 53.54 -37.35 34.06
C SER A 350 53.38 -37.43 32.54
N SER A 351 54.54 -37.57 31.91
CA SER A 351 54.93 -37.64 30.50
C SER A 351 54.40 -38.86 29.72
N ASN A 352 54.23 -38.73 28.40
CA ASN A 352 55.07 -39.43 27.40
C ASN A 352 54.65 -39.19 25.93
N LYS A 353 55.66 -39.30 25.06
CA LYS A 353 55.70 -39.21 23.59
C LYS A 353 55.13 -40.47 22.89
N SER A 354 54.91 -40.32 21.57
CA SER A 354 54.85 -41.31 20.45
C SER A 354 53.47 -41.36 19.76
N ASP A 355 53.25 -41.56 18.45
CA ASP A 355 54.11 -41.85 17.29
C ASP A 355 53.38 -41.56 15.96
N PHE A 356 54.14 -41.59 14.87
CA PHE A 356 53.83 -41.43 13.44
C PHE A 356 52.86 -42.46 12.79
N ASN A 357 52.14 -42.02 11.72
CA ASN A 357 51.96 -42.62 10.36
C ASN A 357 50.52 -42.42 9.81
N LYS A 358 50.30 -41.70 8.68
CA LYS A 358 50.53 -41.97 7.23
C LYS A 358 49.39 -42.75 6.54
N GLY A 359 48.93 -42.16 5.43
CA GLY A 359 48.19 -42.78 4.32
C GLY A 359 46.86 -42.09 4.03
N SER A 360 46.46 -41.70 2.82
CA SER A 360 47.05 -41.71 1.47
C SER A 360 46.07 -41.00 0.53
N CYS A 361 46.56 -40.12 -0.36
CA CYS A 361 45.86 -39.69 -1.57
C CYS A 361 45.82 -40.83 -2.61
N PRO A 362 45.00 -40.68 -3.65
CA PRO A 362 45.59 -40.65 -4.99
C PRO A 362 45.11 -39.47 -5.84
N THR A 363 46.07 -38.90 -6.59
CA THR A 363 45.92 -37.96 -7.68
C THR A 363 46.17 -38.67 -9.01
N THR A 364 45.48 -38.24 -10.08
CA THR A 364 45.92 -38.00 -11.48
C THR A 364 44.65 -37.89 -12.35
N ASN A 365 44.52 -37.07 -13.40
CA ASN A 365 45.51 -36.56 -14.33
C ASN A 365 45.04 -35.25 -15.02
N LYS A 366 46.01 -34.50 -15.56
CA LYS A 366 45.91 -33.19 -16.22
C LYS A 366 45.43 -33.30 -17.68
N GLN A 367 44.78 -32.25 -18.19
CA GLN A 367 45.15 -31.65 -19.49
C GLN A 367 44.66 -30.19 -19.60
N SER A 368 45.55 -29.36 -20.12
CA SER A 368 45.51 -27.91 -20.27
C SER A 368 45.38 -27.52 -21.74
N ILE A 369 44.59 -26.50 -22.06
CA ILE A 369 44.73 -25.72 -23.32
C ILE A 369 44.66 -24.22 -22.99
N THR A 370 45.59 -23.48 -23.57
CA THR A 370 45.98 -22.08 -23.41
C THR A 370 45.30 -21.12 -24.39
N ALA A 371 44.79 -19.97 -23.88
CA ALA A 371 44.79 -18.56 -24.38
C ALA A 371 44.34 -18.20 -25.84
N PRO A 372 43.94 -16.95 -26.20
CA PRO A 372 44.23 -15.66 -25.53
C PRO A 372 43.09 -14.61 -25.43
N LEU A 373 43.29 -13.68 -24.49
CA LEU A 373 42.62 -12.38 -24.36
C LEU A 373 43.23 -11.38 -25.35
N SER A 374 42.39 -10.71 -26.14
CA SER A 374 42.74 -9.53 -26.94
C SER A 374 42.20 -8.26 -26.25
N ARG A 375 43.11 -7.32 -25.99
CA ARG A 375 42.85 -5.93 -25.55
C ARG A 375 43.16 -4.99 -26.72
N GLN A 376 42.30 -4.00 -26.97
CA GLN A 376 42.68 -2.63 -27.43
C GLN A 376 41.44 -1.69 -27.49
N PRO A 377 41.56 -0.35 -27.62
CA PRO A 377 41.55 0.61 -26.50
C PRO A 377 40.49 1.75 -26.58
N LEU A 378 40.53 2.66 -25.59
CA LEU A 378 39.71 3.86 -25.37
C LEU A 378 39.64 4.88 -26.54
N SER A 379 38.54 5.63 -26.60
CA SER A 379 38.46 7.01 -27.13
C SER A 379 37.68 7.95 -26.19
N GLU A 380 38.43 8.79 -25.47
CA GLU A 380 38.28 10.22 -25.11
C GLU A 380 36.90 10.90 -24.82
N LEU A 381 36.71 11.27 -23.52
CA LEU A 381 36.44 12.61 -22.89
C LEU A 381 35.25 13.52 -23.35
N PRO A 382 34.73 14.48 -22.51
CA PRO A 382 35.39 15.13 -21.37
C PRO A 382 34.63 15.23 -20.03
N ARG A 383 35.46 15.30 -18.98
CA ARG A 383 35.15 15.69 -17.60
C ARG A 383 34.75 17.17 -17.53
N ARG A 384 33.72 17.49 -16.74
CA ARG A 384 33.54 18.83 -16.16
C ARG A 384 34.07 18.83 -14.73
N CYS A 385 35.09 19.65 -14.49
CA CYS A 385 35.56 20.05 -13.16
C CYS A 385 34.56 21.01 -12.51
N TYR A 386 34.33 20.85 -11.21
CA TYR A 386 33.92 21.97 -10.35
C TYR A 386 34.98 22.13 -9.25
N SER A 387 35.55 23.33 -9.19
CA SER A 387 36.54 23.72 -8.19
C SER A 387 35.85 24.05 -6.86
N GLU A 388 36.39 23.52 -5.77
CA GLU A 388 36.13 24.01 -4.43
C GLU A 388 36.67 25.44 -4.28
N LYS A 389 35.82 26.36 -3.81
CA LYS A 389 36.27 27.59 -3.14
C LYS A 389 35.55 27.71 -1.81
N THR A 390 36.36 27.51 -0.77
CA THR A 390 36.12 27.77 0.64
C THR A 390 35.84 29.26 0.86
N PHE A 391 34.77 29.59 1.56
CA PHE A 391 34.69 30.81 2.36
C PHE A 391 33.98 30.54 3.69
N THR A 392 34.51 31.22 4.70
CA THR A 392 34.46 31.00 6.13
C THR A 392 33.15 31.47 6.80
N ASN A 393 32.74 30.75 7.86
CA ASN A 393 31.62 31.01 8.78
C ASN A 393 31.63 32.43 9.43
N PRO A 394 30.49 32.88 10.01
CA PRO A 394 30.37 32.69 11.47
C PRO A 394 28.98 32.20 11.97
N LYS A 395 29.07 31.18 12.82
CA LYS A 395 28.19 30.72 13.90
C LYS A 395 26.87 31.50 14.13
N LYS A 396 25.74 30.83 13.95
CA LYS A 396 24.56 30.96 14.82
C LYS A 396 24.21 29.59 15.39
N HIS A 397 24.04 29.55 16.70
CA HIS A 397 23.76 28.37 17.51
C HIS A 397 22.54 27.60 17.00
N SER A 398 22.75 26.42 16.40
CA SER A 398 21.70 25.41 16.28
C SER A 398 21.82 24.46 17.48
N GLN A 399 20.83 24.52 18.38
CA GLN A 399 20.59 23.45 19.34
C GLN A 399 20.54 22.12 18.59
N LYS A 400 21.46 21.21 18.91
CA LYS A 400 21.39 19.81 18.49
C LYS A 400 20.16 19.19 19.16
N VAL A 401 19.08 19.04 18.41
CA VAL A 401 17.96 18.15 18.76
C VAL A 401 18.31 16.76 18.24
N PRO A 402 18.23 15.70 19.07
CA PRO A 402 18.70 14.38 18.67
C PRO A 402 17.87 13.82 17.52
N TYR A 403 18.58 13.37 16.49
CA TYR A 403 18.06 12.54 15.41
C TYR A 403 17.42 11.28 16.00
N HIS A 404 16.09 11.20 16.01
CA HIS A 404 15.28 9.98 15.87
C HIS A 404 13.78 10.35 15.87
N LEU A 405 13.33 11.00 14.80
CA LEU A 405 11.90 11.01 14.42
C LEU A 405 11.86 10.73 12.92
N ARG A 406 11.79 9.43 12.58
CA ARG A 406 11.41 8.98 11.23
C ARG A 406 9.94 9.36 11.02
N SER A 407 9.68 10.60 10.62
CA SER A 407 8.36 10.99 10.15
C SER A 407 8.19 10.47 8.72
N THR A 408 7.42 9.41 8.54
CA THR A 408 7.01 8.88 7.22
C THR A 408 5.77 9.60 6.64
N GLY A 409 5.42 10.77 7.19
CA GLY A 409 4.21 11.53 6.90
C GLY A 409 4.35 12.61 5.82
N TYR A 410 3.20 13.19 5.46
CA TYR A 410 3.04 14.29 4.50
C TYR A 410 4.03 15.45 4.72
N ALA A 411 4.24 15.86 5.97
CA ALA A 411 5.16 16.94 6.33
C ALA A 411 6.64 16.66 5.95
N ALA A 412 7.08 15.40 5.98
CA ALA A 412 8.45 15.04 5.59
C ALA A 412 8.63 15.10 4.06
N ARG A 413 7.60 14.71 3.32
CA ARG A 413 7.58 14.76 1.85
C ARG A 413 7.40 16.17 1.30
N LEU A 414 6.67 17.03 2.02
CA LEU A 414 6.55 18.46 1.72
C LEU A 414 7.91 19.17 1.93
N ARG A 415 8.63 18.86 3.02
CA ARG A 415 9.99 19.40 3.25
C ARG A 415 10.97 18.98 2.16
N ALA A 416 10.97 17.71 1.76
CA ALA A 416 11.83 17.24 0.68
C ALA A 416 11.62 18.00 -0.65
N ARG A 417 10.39 18.44 -0.94
CA ARG A 417 10.11 19.28 -2.12
C ARG A 417 10.55 20.74 -1.97
N LEU A 418 10.46 21.30 -0.76
CA LEU A 418 10.85 22.69 -0.49
C LEU A 418 12.37 22.85 -0.38
N GLU A 419 13.11 21.77 -0.16
CA GLU A 419 14.58 21.75 -0.13
C GLU A 419 15.21 21.56 -1.53
N GLU A 420 14.43 21.19 -2.56
CA GLU A 420 14.87 21.02 -3.96
C GLU A 420 14.69 22.28 -4.83
N THR A 421 14.14 23.36 -4.28
CA THR A 421 14.05 24.71 -4.89
C THR A 421 15.02 25.67 -4.22
#